data_AF-A0A7C3PHD9-F1
#
_entry.id   AF-A0A7C3PHD9-F1
#
_cell.length_a   1.000
_cell.length_b   1.000
_cell.length_c   1.000
_cell.angle_alpha   90.00
_cell.angle_beta   90.00
_cell.angle_gamma   90.00
#
_symmetry.space_group_name_H-M   'P 1'
#
loop_
_entity.id
_entity.type
_entity.pdbx_description
1 polymer ?
#
loop_
_entity_poly.entity_id
_entity_poly.type
_entity_poly.pdbx_seq_one_letter_code
_entity_poly.pdbx_strand_id
1 'polypeptide(L)'
;MDLAESYRILNLTKDASFEEVKAAYRRLARQFHPDVNAGDRAATEQFIRVNQAYKKLTAHMVDSPAGSSGFAAATPANGQAASQPKSTSGTGKKVTFTVKQPASPQARVQFNPDLSPLERQLKEQSYARLQVLLKTQKLPQAIALVEGLVQRIPNDPEVLQWQAIAYQRWGRHLIQQGQLEKARIYLKKALRADPHNRTLWAEVEKDFRRMEKVY
;
A
#
# COMPACT_ATOMS: atom_id res chain seq x y z
N MET A 1 -6.28 21.13 -18.21
CA MET A 1 -7.32 21.22 -17.16
C MET A 1 -7.26 22.60 -16.55
N ASP A 2 -8.22 23.47 -16.84
CA ASP A 2 -8.23 24.85 -16.36
C ASP A 2 -8.86 24.98 -14.97
N LEU A 3 -8.63 26.13 -14.32
CA LEU A 3 -9.18 26.40 -12.99
C LEU A 3 -10.72 26.39 -13.02
N ALA A 4 -11.30 27.07 -14.01
CA ALA A 4 -12.75 27.10 -14.23
C ALA A 4 -13.34 25.70 -14.42
N GLU A 5 -12.65 24.83 -15.16
CA GLU A 5 -13.09 23.45 -15.37
C GLU A 5 -12.98 22.60 -14.10
N SER A 6 -11.99 22.88 -13.25
CA SER A 6 -11.83 22.22 -11.95
C SER A 6 -12.99 22.52 -10.99
N TYR A 7 -13.49 23.77 -10.98
CA TYR A 7 -14.69 24.13 -10.22
C TYR A 7 -15.94 23.43 -10.76
N ARG A 8 -16.11 23.35 -12.09
CA ARG A 8 -17.25 22.67 -12.72
C ARG A 8 -17.30 21.18 -12.40
N ILE A 9 -16.16 20.50 -12.41
CA ILE A 9 -16.10 19.06 -12.07
C ILE A 9 -16.45 18.78 -10.62
N LEU A 10 -16.08 19.69 -9.72
CA LEU A 10 -16.47 19.57 -8.32
C LEU A 10 -17.91 20.07 -8.05
N ASN A 11 -18.62 20.50 -9.09
CA ASN A 11 -19.94 21.15 -9.00
C ASN A 11 -19.93 22.33 -8.03
N LEU A 12 -18.90 23.15 -8.12
CA LEU A 12 -18.71 24.36 -7.32
C LEU A 12 -18.71 25.60 -8.21
N THR A 13 -19.08 26.72 -7.60
CA THR A 13 -18.89 28.03 -8.21
C THR A 13 -17.42 28.44 -8.10
N LYS A 14 -16.99 29.36 -8.96
CA LYS A 14 -15.64 29.93 -8.94
C LYS A 14 -15.30 30.66 -7.64
N ASP A 15 -16.31 31.02 -6.85
CA ASP A 15 -16.21 31.73 -5.57
C ASP A 15 -16.20 30.78 -4.35
N ALA A 16 -16.19 29.46 -4.59
CA ALA A 16 -16.24 28.47 -3.51
C ALA A 16 -14.99 28.51 -2.62
N SER A 17 -15.21 28.41 -1.31
CA SER A 17 -14.16 28.38 -0.28
C SER A 17 -13.42 27.03 -0.27
N PHE A 18 -12.21 27.03 0.29
CA PHE A 18 -11.40 25.81 0.44
C PHE A 18 -12.14 24.70 1.23
N GLU A 19 -13.00 25.08 2.18
CA GLU A 19 -13.83 24.14 2.92
C GLU A 19 -14.89 23.47 2.04
N GLU A 20 -15.50 24.23 1.14
CA GLU A 20 -16.49 23.74 0.16
C GLU A 20 -15.83 22.84 -0.88
N VAL A 21 -14.63 23.20 -1.34
CA VAL A 21 -13.78 22.38 -2.23
C VAL A 21 -13.49 21.02 -1.59
N LYS A 22 -13.09 21.00 -0.31
CA LYS A 22 -12.89 19.75 0.44
C LYS A 22 -14.19 18.96 0.62
N ALA A 23 -15.30 19.63 0.91
CA ALA A 23 -16.59 18.97 1.12
C ALA A 23 -17.12 18.32 -0.17
N ALA A 24 -17.06 19.04 -1.29
CA ALA A 24 -17.45 18.55 -2.60
C ALA A 24 -16.58 17.36 -3.05
N TYR A 25 -15.25 17.47 -2.85
CA TYR A 25 -14.32 16.37 -3.14
C TYR A 25 -14.69 15.10 -2.36
N ARG A 26 -14.93 15.20 -1.04
CA ARG A 26 -15.33 14.04 -0.22
C ARG A 26 -16.62 13.39 -0.71
N ARG A 27 -17.61 14.20 -1.10
CA ARG A 27 -18.90 13.72 -1.62
C ARG A 27 -18.73 12.95 -2.93
N LEU A 28 -18.02 13.55 -3.89
CA LEU A 28 -17.81 12.97 -5.23
C LEU A 28 -16.86 11.76 -5.19
N ALA A 29 -15.83 11.79 -4.33
CA ALA A 29 -14.90 10.68 -4.16
C ALA A 29 -15.59 9.43 -3.59
N ARG A 30 -16.58 9.59 -2.70
CA ARG A 30 -17.42 8.48 -2.21
C ARG A 30 -18.35 7.96 -3.30
N GLN A 31 -18.94 8.87 -4.09
CA GLN A 31 -19.87 8.51 -5.16
C GLN A 31 -19.20 7.74 -6.31
N PHE A 32 -17.98 8.12 -6.69
CA PHE A 32 -17.22 7.49 -7.77
C PHE A 32 -16.11 6.57 -7.26
N HIS A 33 -16.19 6.11 -6.00
CA HIS A 33 -15.15 5.29 -5.43
C HIS A 33 -15.03 3.94 -6.18
N PRO A 34 -13.81 3.46 -6.50
CA PRO A 34 -13.62 2.20 -7.23
C PRO A 34 -14.05 0.98 -6.42
N ASP A 35 -14.17 1.10 -5.10
CA ASP A 35 -14.68 0.04 -4.22
C ASP A 35 -16.19 -0.19 -4.39
N VAL A 36 -16.97 0.91 -4.51
CA VAL A 36 -18.43 0.82 -4.67
C VAL A 36 -18.85 0.69 -6.14
N ASN A 37 -18.01 1.13 -7.08
CA ASN A 37 -18.25 1.05 -8.53
C ASN A 37 -17.23 0.14 -9.24
N ALA A 38 -16.95 -1.01 -8.64
CA ALA A 38 -15.97 -1.95 -9.19
C ALA A 38 -16.37 -2.41 -10.61
N GLY A 39 -15.55 -2.07 -11.60
CA GLY A 39 -15.75 -2.44 -13.01
C GLY A 39 -16.37 -1.35 -13.90
N ASP A 40 -16.80 -0.22 -13.32
CA ASP A 40 -17.28 0.91 -14.11
C ASP A 40 -16.12 1.83 -14.54
N ARG A 41 -15.82 1.78 -15.84
CA ARG A 41 -14.78 2.62 -16.46
C ARG A 41 -15.16 4.11 -16.42
N ALA A 42 -16.45 4.45 -16.49
CA ALA A 42 -16.90 5.83 -16.43
C ALA A 42 -16.72 6.41 -15.01
N ALA A 43 -17.09 5.65 -13.98
CA ALA A 43 -16.85 6.07 -12.58
C ALA A 43 -15.36 6.25 -12.29
N THR A 44 -14.50 5.37 -12.81
CA THR A 44 -13.04 5.48 -12.68
C THR A 44 -12.50 6.75 -13.33
N GLU A 45 -12.97 7.08 -14.54
CA GLU A 45 -12.55 8.30 -15.25
C GLU A 45 -13.03 9.57 -14.53
N GLN A 46 -14.26 9.56 -14.00
CA GLN A 46 -14.79 10.65 -13.19
C GLN A 46 -14.01 10.83 -11.88
N PHE A 47 -13.64 9.74 -11.21
CA PHE A 47 -12.81 9.79 -10.00
C PHE A 47 -11.43 10.42 -10.27
N ILE A 48 -10.78 10.06 -11.37
CA ILE A 48 -9.50 10.65 -11.79
C ILE A 48 -9.66 12.16 -12.04
N ARG A 49 -10.72 12.57 -12.74
CA ARG A 49 -11.04 13.98 -13.01
C ARG A 49 -11.27 14.78 -11.73
N VAL A 50 -12.07 14.26 -10.81
CA VAL A 50 -12.36 14.87 -9.50
C VAL A 50 -11.08 15.06 -8.67
N ASN A 51 -10.19 14.07 -8.67
CA ASN A 51 -8.92 14.13 -7.94
C ASN A 51 -7.96 15.17 -8.55
N GLN A 52 -7.86 15.23 -9.89
CA GLN A 52 -7.07 16.25 -10.58
C GLN A 52 -7.58 17.67 -10.32
N ALA A 53 -8.90 17.87 -10.36
CA ALA A 53 -9.54 19.15 -10.07
C ALA A 53 -9.22 19.63 -8.64
N TYR A 54 -9.40 18.75 -7.65
CA TYR A 54 -9.10 19.08 -6.24
C TYR A 54 -7.64 19.47 -6.00
N LYS A 55 -6.69 18.72 -6.58
CA LYS A 55 -5.26 19.05 -6.47
C LYS A 55 -4.93 20.42 -7.04
N LYS A 56 -5.52 20.76 -8.20
CA LYS A 56 -5.27 22.04 -8.87
C LYS A 56 -5.85 23.22 -8.09
N LEU A 57 -7.08 23.09 -7.56
CA LEU A 57 -7.67 24.12 -6.70
C LEU A 57 -6.89 24.28 -5.39
N THR A 58 -6.50 23.17 -4.77
CA THR A 58 -5.70 23.22 -3.53
C THR A 58 -4.35 23.90 -3.77
N ALA A 59 -3.66 23.59 -4.86
CA ALA A 59 -2.39 24.24 -5.19
C ALA A 59 -2.56 25.76 -5.44
N HIS A 60 -3.63 26.17 -6.12
CA HIS A 60 -3.90 27.58 -6.40
C HIS A 60 -4.32 28.38 -5.15
N MET A 61 -5.09 27.77 -4.25
CA MET A 61 -5.60 28.44 -3.04
C MET A 61 -4.55 28.53 -1.92
N VAL A 62 -3.55 27.63 -1.92
CA VAL A 62 -2.48 27.59 -0.91
C VAL A 62 -1.35 28.59 -1.20
N ASP A 63 -1.32 29.22 -2.38
CA ASP A 63 -0.28 30.20 -2.76
C ASP A 63 -0.50 31.61 -2.15
N SER A 64 -1.41 31.78 -1.19
CA SER A 64 -1.54 33.03 -0.43
C SER A 64 -0.63 33.00 0.82
N PRO A 65 0.39 33.88 0.93
CA PRO A 65 1.46 33.76 1.92
C PRO A 65 1.06 34.33 3.29
N ALA A 66 0.13 33.69 3.99
CA ALA A 66 -0.13 33.97 5.40
C ALA A 66 -0.79 32.76 6.08
N GLY A 67 0.02 31.91 6.72
CA GLY A 67 -0.49 30.84 7.58
C GLY A 67 0.36 29.59 7.60
N SER A 68 1.58 29.68 8.14
CA SER A 68 2.38 28.50 8.46
C SER A 68 1.71 27.71 9.59
N SER A 69 1.45 26.42 9.39
CA SER A 69 1.75 25.40 10.40
C SER A 69 1.60 23.99 9.85
N GLY A 70 2.74 23.28 9.83
CA GLY A 70 2.82 21.83 9.91
C GLY A 70 2.58 21.10 8.60
N PHE A 71 3.64 20.81 7.85
CA PHE A 71 4.27 19.49 7.92
C PHE A 71 5.56 19.52 7.10
N ALA A 72 6.68 19.40 7.82
CA ALA A 72 8.03 19.37 7.30
C ALA A 72 8.23 18.16 6.38
N ALA A 73 8.97 18.42 5.31
CA ALA A 73 9.34 17.51 4.26
C ALA A 73 10.18 16.32 4.75
N ALA A 74 9.84 15.13 4.25
CA ALA A 74 10.78 14.06 4.00
C ALA A 74 10.61 13.60 2.53
N THR A 75 11.63 13.91 1.73
CA THR A 75 11.90 13.57 0.32
C THR A 75 11.93 12.03 0.10
N PRO A 76 11.91 11.46 -1.14
CA PRO A 76 12.85 11.77 -2.22
C PRO A 76 12.31 11.73 -3.67
N ALA A 77 13.18 12.23 -4.54
CA ALA A 77 13.15 12.21 -5.99
C ALA A 77 12.93 10.81 -6.61
N ASN A 78 12.24 10.76 -7.75
CA ASN A 78 12.83 10.29 -9.02
C ASN A 78 11.92 10.62 -10.21
N GLY A 79 12.39 11.46 -11.13
CA GLY A 79 11.78 11.72 -12.43
C GLY A 79 12.40 10.82 -13.50
N GLN A 80 11.59 10.40 -14.47
CA GLN A 80 12.02 9.70 -15.68
C GLN A 80 12.17 10.67 -16.86
N ALA A 81 13.12 10.31 -17.75
CA ALA A 81 13.30 10.72 -19.15
C ALA A 81 13.83 12.16 -19.38
N ALA A 82 14.79 12.42 -20.28
CA ALA A 82 14.99 11.83 -21.60
C ALA A 82 16.43 12.06 -22.13
N SER A 83 16.75 11.34 -23.22
CA SER A 83 17.66 11.71 -24.35
C SER A 83 18.87 10.78 -24.61
N GLN A 84 18.84 10.10 -25.75
CA GLN A 84 20.00 9.62 -26.54
C GLN A 84 20.78 10.84 -27.13
N PRO A 85 22.10 10.78 -27.47
CA PRO A 85 22.67 9.87 -28.49
C PRO A 85 24.10 9.30 -28.29
N LYS A 86 24.34 8.22 -29.06
CA LYS A 86 25.59 7.63 -29.64
C LYS A 86 26.99 7.86 -29.02
N SER A 87 27.62 6.69 -28.80
CA SER A 87 28.92 6.22 -29.34
C SER A 87 30.21 6.23 -28.48
N THR A 88 30.92 5.11 -28.64
CA THR A 88 32.34 4.76 -28.38
C THR A 88 32.83 4.40 -26.96
N SER A 89 33.09 3.09 -26.81
CA SER A 89 34.39 2.46 -26.44
C SER A 89 35.12 2.91 -25.16
N GLY A 90 35.37 1.97 -24.23
CA GLY A 90 36.48 2.11 -23.27
C GLY A 90 36.34 1.36 -21.94
N THR A 91 36.85 0.14 -21.90
CA THR A 91 37.44 -0.64 -20.78
C THR A 91 37.53 -0.01 -19.38
N GLY A 92 37.11 -0.74 -18.33
CA GLY A 92 37.62 -0.53 -16.97
C GLY A 92 36.79 -1.10 -15.81
N LYS A 93 37.26 -2.21 -15.23
CA LYS A 93 36.76 -2.87 -14.00
C LYS A 93 36.53 -1.91 -12.81
N LYS A 94 35.42 -2.09 -12.08
CA LYS A 94 35.42 -2.13 -10.60
C LYS A 94 34.20 -2.87 -10.07
N VAL A 95 34.45 -4.03 -9.46
CA VAL A 95 33.47 -4.80 -8.70
C VAL A 95 33.28 -4.14 -7.33
N THR A 96 32.04 -3.87 -6.94
CA THR A 96 31.67 -3.54 -5.57
C THR A 96 30.49 -4.41 -5.21
N PHE A 97 30.72 -5.35 -4.29
CA PHE A 97 29.71 -6.20 -3.71
C PHE A 97 28.87 -5.36 -2.75
N THR A 98 27.62 -5.07 -3.11
CA THR A 98 26.64 -4.52 -2.18
C THR A 98 25.57 -5.57 -1.92
N VAL A 99 25.52 -6.01 -0.67
CA VAL A 99 24.57 -6.98 -0.11
C VAL A 99 23.14 -6.53 -0.40
N LYS A 100 22.40 -7.35 -1.16
CA LYS A 100 20.96 -7.20 -1.38
C LYS A 100 20.22 -7.49 -0.07
N GLN A 101 19.72 -6.46 0.61
CA GLN A 101 18.61 -6.59 1.54
C GLN A 101 17.38 -7.11 0.78
N PRO A 102 16.67 -8.14 1.28
CA PRO A 102 15.44 -8.60 0.64
C PRO A 102 14.33 -7.57 0.86
N ALA A 103 13.70 -7.18 -0.25
CA ALA A 103 12.65 -6.19 -0.34
C ALA A 103 11.46 -6.54 0.57
N SER A 104 11.07 -5.59 1.44
CA SER A 104 9.71 -5.56 2.00
C SER A 104 8.73 -5.39 0.83
N PRO A 105 7.66 -6.20 0.73
CA PRO A 105 6.69 -6.07 -0.36
C PRO A 105 5.90 -4.76 -0.20
N GLN A 106 6.38 -3.71 -0.86
CA GLN A 106 5.69 -2.44 -1.00
C GLN A 106 4.60 -2.58 -2.08
N ALA A 107 3.47 -3.21 -1.72
CA ALA A 107 2.21 -2.95 -2.41
C ALA A 107 1.65 -1.65 -1.83
N ARG A 108 1.30 -0.70 -2.69
CA ARG A 108 0.86 0.66 -2.33
C ARG A 108 -0.49 0.59 -1.60
N VAL A 109 -0.47 0.49 -0.27
CA VAL A 109 -1.69 0.35 0.53
C VAL A 109 -2.42 1.69 0.63
N GLN A 110 -3.71 1.67 0.30
CA GLN A 110 -4.62 2.81 0.39
C GLN A 110 -4.72 3.31 1.84
N PHE A 111 -4.68 4.62 1.99
CA PHE A 111 -4.84 5.32 3.26
C PHE A 111 -6.30 5.20 3.70
N ASN A 112 -6.60 4.36 4.70
CA ASN A 112 -7.93 4.29 5.32
C ASN A 112 -8.14 5.55 6.19
N PRO A 113 -9.08 6.46 5.83
CA PRO A 113 -9.29 7.72 6.53
C PRO A 113 -10.10 7.59 7.83
N ASP A 114 -10.51 6.38 8.21
CA ASP A 114 -11.43 6.12 9.34
C ASP A 114 -10.74 5.65 10.64
N LEU A 115 -9.42 5.46 10.67
CA LEU A 115 -8.73 5.04 11.90
C LEU A 115 -8.51 6.22 12.87
N SER A 116 -8.86 6.00 14.15
CA SER A 116 -8.59 6.94 15.25
C SER A 116 -7.07 7.15 15.42
N PRO A 117 -6.61 8.35 15.88
CA PRO A 117 -5.20 8.61 16.10
C PRO A 117 -4.50 7.57 16.99
N LEU A 118 -5.21 7.05 18.00
CA LEU A 118 -4.70 5.99 18.88
C LEU A 118 -4.52 4.65 18.16
N GLU A 119 -5.46 4.28 17.30
CA GLU A 119 -5.38 3.04 16.52
C GLU A 119 -4.24 3.10 15.50
N ARG A 120 -4.04 4.28 14.89
CA ARG A 120 -2.92 4.54 14.00
C ARG A 120 -1.58 4.40 14.72
N GLN A 121 -1.46 4.95 15.92
CA GLN A 121 -0.26 4.80 16.74
C GLN A 121 -0.02 3.33 17.15
N LEU A 122 -1.08 2.62 17.57
CA LEU A 122 -0.99 1.19 17.90
C LEU A 122 -0.52 0.36 16.69
N LYS A 123 -1.09 0.64 15.52
CA LYS A 123 -0.73 0.02 14.24
C LYS A 123 0.74 0.24 13.91
N GLU A 124 1.22 1.49 13.99
CA GLU A 124 2.61 1.84 13.72
C GLU A 124 3.59 1.13 14.66
N GLN A 125 3.31 1.14 15.97
CA GLN A 125 4.13 0.43 16.96
C GLN A 125 4.15 -1.08 16.70
N SER A 126 2.99 -1.64 16.37
CA SER A 126 2.86 -3.08 16.12
C SER A 126 3.59 -3.49 14.85
N TYR A 127 3.57 -2.67 13.79
CA TYR A 127 4.33 -2.95 12.58
C TYR A 127 5.83 -2.85 12.77
N ALA A 128 6.31 -1.84 13.51
CA ALA A 128 7.72 -1.76 13.85
C ALA A 128 8.18 -3.03 14.58
N ARG A 129 7.38 -3.49 15.56
CA ARG A 129 7.66 -4.73 16.28
C ARG A 129 7.59 -5.96 15.37
N LEU A 130 6.58 -6.05 14.51
CA LEU A 130 6.40 -7.16 13.57
C LEU A 130 7.60 -7.30 12.65
N GLN A 131 8.10 -6.20 12.10
CA GLN A 131 9.27 -6.20 11.22
C GLN A 131 10.51 -6.75 11.92
N VAL A 132 10.72 -6.40 13.19
CA VAL A 132 11.82 -6.94 14.00
C VAL A 132 11.65 -8.44 14.24
N LEU A 133 10.44 -8.90 14.57
CA LEU A 133 10.15 -10.33 14.76
C LEU A 133 10.38 -11.13 13.47
N LEU A 134 9.95 -10.58 12.33
CA LEU A 134 10.14 -11.16 11.02
C LEU A 134 11.61 -11.19 10.58
N LYS A 135 12.42 -10.19 10.95
CA LYS A 135 13.87 -10.19 10.73
C LYS A 135 14.59 -11.22 11.60
N THR A 136 14.15 -11.38 12.83
CA THR A 136 14.73 -12.32 13.80
C THR A 136 14.16 -13.74 13.70
N GLN A 137 13.35 -14.02 12.67
CA GLN A 137 12.70 -15.33 12.44
C GLN A 137 11.84 -15.82 13.62
N LYS A 138 11.41 -14.93 14.52
CA LYS A 138 10.51 -15.26 15.65
C LYS A 138 9.05 -15.33 15.19
N LEU A 139 8.78 -16.25 14.27
CA LEU A 139 7.51 -16.39 13.57
C LEU A 139 6.30 -16.66 14.49
N PRO A 140 6.39 -17.48 15.57
CA PRO A 140 5.26 -17.67 16.48
C PRO A 140 4.83 -16.37 17.18
N GLN A 141 5.80 -15.55 17.59
CA GLN A 141 5.52 -14.25 18.21
C GLN A 141 4.94 -13.26 17.19
N ALA A 142 5.40 -13.32 15.94
CA ALA A 142 4.86 -12.51 14.86
C ALA A 142 3.38 -12.84 14.58
N ILE A 143 3.02 -14.13 14.55
CA ILE A 143 1.63 -14.57 14.39
C ILE A 143 0.76 -14.06 15.53
N ALA A 144 1.18 -14.27 16.78
CA ALA A 144 0.40 -13.84 17.95
C ALA A 144 0.18 -12.32 17.96
N LEU A 145 1.20 -11.54 17.59
CA LEU A 145 1.09 -10.09 17.49
C LEU A 145 0.05 -9.68 16.44
N VAL A 146 0.10 -10.29 15.26
CA VAL A 146 -0.81 -9.96 14.17
C VAL A 146 -2.23 -10.43 14.45
N GLU A 147 -2.42 -11.61 15.03
CA GLU A 147 -3.76 -12.06 15.44
C GLU A 147 -4.39 -11.10 16.45
N GLY A 148 -3.60 -10.57 17.39
CA GLY A 148 -4.05 -9.51 18.30
C GLY A 148 -4.42 -8.21 17.59
N LEU A 149 -3.71 -7.85 16.51
CA LEU A 149 -4.06 -6.69 15.68
C LEU A 149 -5.36 -6.90 14.92
N VAL A 150 -5.56 -8.08 14.34
CA VAL A 150 -6.78 -8.42 13.57
C VAL A 150 -8.02 -8.33 14.46
N GLN A 151 -7.93 -8.73 15.73
CA GLN A 151 -9.05 -8.60 16.68
C GLN A 151 -9.42 -7.15 16.98
N ARG A 152 -8.44 -6.25 16.98
CA ARG A 152 -8.64 -4.83 17.27
C ARG A 152 -9.06 -4.03 16.04
N ILE A 153 -8.47 -4.34 14.89
CA ILE A 153 -8.63 -3.60 13.63
C ILE A 153 -8.92 -4.60 12.49
N PRO A 154 -10.08 -5.27 12.48
CA PRO A 154 -10.40 -6.32 11.51
C PRO A 154 -10.61 -5.80 10.09
N ASN A 155 -10.99 -4.52 9.94
CA ASN A 155 -11.34 -3.91 8.66
C ASN A 155 -10.15 -3.26 7.94
N ASP A 156 -8.94 -3.34 8.50
CA ASP A 156 -7.76 -2.73 7.90
C ASP A 156 -7.06 -3.71 6.94
N PRO A 157 -6.95 -3.38 5.64
CA PRO A 157 -6.37 -4.27 4.65
C PRO A 157 -4.89 -4.56 4.90
N GLU A 158 -4.17 -3.65 5.55
CA GLU A 158 -2.75 -3.83 5.85
C GLU A 158 -2.55 -4.86 6.96
N VAL A 159 -3.38 -4.83 8.01
CA VAL A 159 -3.37 -5.84 9.06
C VAL A 159 -3.65 -7.24 8.48
N LEU A 160 -4.63 -7.36 7.60
CA LEU A 160 -4.95 -8.61 6.89
C LEU A 160 -3.78 -9.09 6.00
N GLN A 161 -3.14 -8.17 5.28
CA GLN A 161 -1.94 -8.48 4.48
C GLN A 161 -0.79 -8.99 5.36
N TRP A 162 -0.52 -8.33 6.49
CA TRP A 162 0.52 -8.78 7.43
C TRP A 162 0.18 -10.15 8.03
N GLN A 163 -1.09 -10.44 8.27
CA GLN A 163 -1.55 -11.76 8.74
C GLN A 163 -1.24 -12.83 7.70
N ALA A 164 -1.57 -12.55 6.45
CA ALA A 164 -1.30 -13.45 5.34
C ALA A 164 0.21 -13.73 5.17
N ILE A 165 1.05 -12.68 5.25
CA ILE A 165 2.51 -12.81 5.17
C ILE A 165 3.06 -13.64 6.34
N ALA A 166 2.57 -13.40 7.57
CA ALA A 166 3.01 -14.14 8.74
C ALA A 166 2.68 -15.64 8.62
N TYR A 167 1.45 -15.98 8.20
CA TYR A 167 1.06 -17.36 7.95
C TYR A 167 1.82 -18.01 6.80
N GLN A 168 2.10 -17.28 5.71
CA GLN A 168 2.89 -17.82 4.60
C GLN A 168 4.33 -18.14 5.02
N ARG A 169 5.01 -17.22 5.72
CA ARG A 169 6.35 -17.47 6.27
C ARG A 169 6.38 -18.65 7.23
N TRP A 170 5.38 -18.76 8.10
CA TRP A 170 5.28 -19.90 9.02
C TRP A 170 5.02 -21.21 8.29
N GLY A 171 4.15 -21.21 7.28
CA GLY A 171 3.95 -22.35 6.39
C GLY A 171 5.26 -22.80 5.76
N ARG A 172 6.05 -21.89 5.20
CA ARG A 172 7.36 -22.19 4.60
C ARG A 172 8.36 -22.75 5.61
N HIS A 173 8.37 -22.22 6.83
CA HIS A 173 9.17 -22.78 7.92
C HIS A 173 8.74 -24.21 8.27
N LEU A 174 7.44 -24.47 8.36
CA LEU A 174 6.91 -25.82 8.63
C LEU A 174 7.24 -26.82 7.51
N ILE A 175 7.26 -26.39 6.24
CA ILE A 175 7.72 -27.22 5.11
C ILE A 175 9.17 -27.66 5.34
N GLN A 176 10.04 -26.73 5.76
CA GLN A 176 11.45 -27.05 6.05
C GLN A 176 11.59 -28.02 7.24
N GLN A 177 10.66 -27.97 8.19
CA GLN A 177 10.60 -28.89 9.33
C GLN A 177 9.91 -30.23 9.02
N GLY A 178 9.50 -30.47 7.77
CA GLY A 178 8.78 -31.68 7.35
C GLY A 178 7.33 -31.77 7.85
N GLN A 179 6.79 -30.74 8.50
CA GLN A 179 5.43 -30.72 9.03
C GLN A 179 4.43 -30.27 7.95
N LEU A 180 4.34 -31.03 6.86
CA LEU A 180 3.59 -30.67 5.65
C LEU A 180 2.10 -30.45 5.88
N GLU A 181 1.46 -31.24 6.74
CA GLU A 181 0.04 -31.09 7.07
C GLU A 181 -0.25 -29.76 7.75
N LYS A 182 0.58 -29.39 8.74
CA LYS A 182 0.47 -28.11 9.42
C LYS A 182 0.77 -26.96 8.45
N ALA A 183 1.80 -27.10 7.61
CA ALA A 183 2.12 -26.10 6.60
C ALA A 183 0.92 -25.84 5.69
N ARG A 184 0.23 -26.89 5.21
CA ARG A 184 -0.97 -26.78 4.37
C ARG A 184 -2.10 -25.99 5.05
N ILE A 185 -2.32 -26.22 6.35
CA ILE A 185 -3.34 -25.48 7.10
C ILE A 185 -3.01 -23.98 7.13
N TYR A 186 -1.77 -23.62 7.47
CA TYR A 186 -1.36 -22.22 7.57
C TYR A 186 -1.31 -21.52 6.21
N LEU A 187 -0.87 -22.20 5.15
CA LEU A 187 -0.90 -21.66 3.79
C LEU A 187 -2.34 -21.38 3.33
N LYS A 188 -3.29 -22.27 3.62
CA LYS A 188 -4.72 -22.01 3.36
C LYS A 188 -5.25 -20.83 4.18
N LYS A 189 -4.84 -20.70 5.45
CA LYS A 189 -5.19 -19.53 6.27
C LYS A 189 -4.65 -18.23 5.67
N ALA A 190 -3.42 -18.24 5.12
CA ALA A 190 -2.85 -17.08 4.45
C ALA A 190 -3.71 -16.59 3.28
N LEU A 191 -4.18 -17.51 2.43
CA LEU A 191 -5.06 -17.17 1.29
C LEU A 191 -6.43 -16.62 1.72
N ARG A 192 -6.95 -17.10 2.87
CA ARG A 192 -8.21 -16.61 3.43
C ARG A 192 -8.09 -15.21 4.04
N ALA A 193 -6.92 -14.89 4.59
CA ALA A 193 -6.66 -13.59 5.19
C ALA A 193 -6.60 -12.46 4.15
N ASP A 194 -6.03 -12.73 2.97
CA ASP A 194 -5.95 -11.75 1.88
C ASP A 194 -6.34 -12.38 0.53
N PRO A 195 -7.65 -12.49 0.23
CA PRO A 195 -8.14 -13.13 -0.99
C PRO A 195 -7.82 -12.37 -2.27
N HIS A 196 -7.65 -11.04 -2.18
CA HIS A 196 -7.52 -10.17 -3.35
C HIS A 196 -6.07 -10.04 -3.85
N ASN A 197 -5.10 -10.54 -3.07
CA ASN A 197 -3.69 -10.44 -3.40
C ASN A 197 -3.22 -11.59 -4.29
N ARG A 198 -3.19 -11.32 -5.59
CA ARG A 198 -2.73 -12.26 -6.62
C ARG A 198 -1.27 -12.69 -6.44
N THR A 199 -0.42 -11.80 -5.92
CA THR A 199 1.00 -12.10 -5.70
C THR A 199 1.17 -13.13 -4.60
N LEU A 200 0.47 -12.94 -3.47
CA LEU A 200 0.45 -13.92 -2.37
C LEU A 200 -0.05 -15.28 -2.86
N TRP A 201 -1.14 -15.30 -3.63
CA TRP A 201 -1.67 -16.52 -4.24
C TRP A 201 -0.59 -17.27 -5.05
N ALA A 202 0.12 -16.56 -5.92
CA ALA A 202 1.18 -17.16 -6.73
C ALA A 202 2.36 -17.68 -5.89
N GLU A 203 2.69 -17.04 -4.76
CA GLU A 203 3.72 -17.53 -3.84
C GLU A 203 3.28 -18.79 -3.09
N VAL A 204 2.08 -18.76 -2.50
CA VAL A 204 1.53 -19.89 -1.75
C VAL A 204 1.34 -21.12 -2.65
N GLU A 205 0.91 -20.91 -3.89
CA GLU A 205 0.81 -21.96 -4.91
C GLU A 205 2.17 -22.61 -5.20
N LYS A 206 3.25 -21.82 -5.30
CA LYS A 206 4.61 -22.36 -5.42
C LYS A 206 5.03 -23.13 -4.18
N ASP A 207 4.66 -22.66 -2.99
CA ASP A 207 4.93 -23.35 -1.74
C ASP A 207 4.20 -24.71 -1.70
N PHE A 208 2.95 -24.79 -2.16
CA PHE A 208 2.21 -26.06 -2.29
C PHE A 208 2.91 -27.05 -3.22
N ARG A 209 3.29 -26.62 -4.42
CA ARG A 209 4.03 -27.48 -5.37
C ARG A 209 5.36 -27.96 -4.81
N ARG A 210 6.02 -27.14 -3.97
CA ARG A 210 7.26 -27.55 -3.30
C ARG A 210 6.99 -28.68 -2.32
N MET A 211 5.87 -28.69 -1.62
CA MET A 211 5.50 -29.80 -0.72
C MET A 211 5.25 -31.09 -1.51
N GLU A 212 4.60 -31.00 -2.68
CA GLU A 212 4.30 -32.17 -3.51
C GLU A 212 5.57 -32.83 -4.06
N LYS A 213 6.63 -32.07 -4.33
CA LYS A 213 7.93 -32.59 -4.79
C LYS A 213 8.78 -33.25 -3.70
N VAL A 214 8.42 -33.08 -2.43
CA VAL A 214 9.13 -33.71 -1.29
C VAL A 214 8.60 -35.13 -1.05
N TYR A 215 7.50 -35.51 -1.71
CA TYR A 215 6.96 -36.86 -1.81
C TYR A 215 7.42 -37.54 -3.09
#